data_AF-A0A1E4JXG7-F1
#
_entry.id   AF-A0A1E4JXG7-F1
#
_cell.length_a   1.000
_cell.length_b   1.000
_cell.length_c   1.000
_cell.angle_alpha   90.00
_cell.angle_beta   90.00
_cell.angle_gamma   90.00
#
_symmetry.space_group_name_H-M   'P 1'
#
loop_
_entity.id
_entity.type
_entity.pdbx_description
1 polymer ?
#
loop_
_entity_poly.entity_id
_entity_poly.type
_entity_poly.pdbx_seq_one_letter_code
_entity_poly.pdbx_strand_id
1 'polypeptide(L)'
;MSRVRDDISSKLHPLADWIVTVISGCPARHHVERSWSPAMLVSVSFAWLAAGAACLYAASLPIAMFWCVAAFVVGSIVSTGAVRYMQTVLMHYAAHNALFRTRQANLRYSAIVSALFMLPSPEDYHREHVREHHRTLQMFATRGDPDAAFLLGLGFAPGTPLAKQRWLFFKTLFNPFFHWAMIRSRIASAAGRSRSAAAAVVLMLAALGAAVVLNPVFGLAVLFALFPLAACAALLQFLSEHLWFAPLVDGERARERLIRLSHARFCCDPPASSALGWAIWWLRLFCVHLPVRVMVLNGDLPQHDMHHLHPTEDFQTFGAQRRALNDGGVATREYWGYGSAMNAVMQHIEGAAQ
;
A
#
# COMPACT_ATOMS: atom_id res chain seq x y z
N MET A 1 -9.83 3.56 20.17
CA MET A 1 -8.96 2.45 19.70
C MET A 1 -9.67 1.13 19.79
N SER A 2 -9.29 0.15 18.97
CA SER A 2 -9.93 -1.15 18.98
C SER A 2 -9.77 -1.91 20.28
N ARG A 3 -10.90 -2.32 20.88
CA ARG A 3 -10.91 -3.33 21.95
C ARG A 3 -10.23 -4.64 21.52
N VAL A 4 -10.21 -4.94 20.22
CA VAL A 4 -9.55 -6.15 19.68
C VAL A 4 -8.04 -6.10 19.90
N ARG A 5 -7.39 -4.95 19.68
CA ARG A 5 -5.94 -4.82 19.84
C ARG A 5 -5.50 -5.01 21.29
N ASP A 6 -6.25 -4.42 22.22
CA ASP A 6 -5.99 -4.50 23.65
C ASP A 6 -6.22 -5.94 24.18
N ASP A 7 -7.26 -6.62 23.69
CA ASP A 7 -7.52 -8.03 24.02
C ASP A 7 -6.39 -8.96 23.53
N ILE A 8 -5.89 -8.76 22.30
CA ILE A 8 -4.71 -9.51 21.81
C ILE A 8 -3.49 -9.22 22.69
N SER A 9 -3.26 -7.94 23.00
CA SER A 9 -2.08 -7.51 23.74
C SER A 9 -1.98 -8.13 25.13
N SER A 10 -3.11 -8.19 25.84
CA SER A 10 -3.16 -8.73 27.20
C SER A 10 -2.80 -10.23 27.31
N LYS A 11 -2.81 -10.95 26.19
CA LYS A 11 -2.56 -12.40 26.09
C LYS A 11 -1.15 -12.74 25.59
N LEU A 12 -0.36 -11.74 25.19
CA LEU A 12 0.93 -11.96 24.53
C LEU A 12 2.10 -11.52 25.41
N HIS A 13 3.21 -12.25 25.28
CA HIS A 13 4.51 -11.80 25.77
C HIS A 13 4.90 -10.48 25.05
N PRO A 14 5.59 -9.52 25.71
CA PRO A 14 5.92 -8.21 25.11
C PRO A 14 6.58 -8.27 23.72
N LEU A 15 7.47 -9.24 23.49
CA LEU A 15 8.09 -9.44 22.18
C LEU A 15 7.08 -9.85 21.10
N ALA A 16 6.18 -10.79 21.42
CA ALA A 16 5.13 -11.22 20.49
C ALA A 16 4.14 -10.08 20.23
N ASP A 17 3.81 -9.31 21.26
CA ASP A 17 2.96 -8.14 21.15
C ASP A 17 3.57 -7.06 20.24
N TRP A 18 4.89 -6.83 20.34
CA TRP A 18 5.61 -5.93 19.43
C TRP A 18 5.57 -6.42 17.97
N ILE A 19 5.80 -7.71 17.73
CA ILE A 19 5.69 -8.30 16.38
C ILE A 19 4.28 -8.06 15.80
N VAL A 20 3.25 -8.29 16.61
CA VAL A 20 1.86 -8.08 16.21
C VAL A 20 1.56 -6.60 15.96
N THR A 21 2.11 -5.68 16.74
CA THR A 21 2.02 -4.22 16.46
C THR A 21 2.57 -3.90 15.06
N VAL A 22 3.77 -4.39 14.75
CA VAL A 22 4.42 -4.12 13.45
C VAL A 22 3.62 -4.69 12.29
N ILE A 23 3.19 -5.95 12.41
CA ILE A 23 2.45 -6.64 11.35
C ILE A 23 1.05 -6.03 11.19
N SER A 24 0.30 -5.84 12.28
CA SER A 24 -1.07 -5.34 12.21
C SER A 24 -1.18 -3.89 11.75
N GLY A 25 -0.14 -3.07 11.99
CA GLY A 25 -0.21 -1.62 11.83
C GLY A 25 -1.10 -0.96 12.89
N CYS A 26 -1.39 -1.65 13.98
CA CYS A 26 -2.17 -1.17 15.11
C CYS A 26 -1.34 -1.30 16.40
N PRO A 27 -0.78 -0.20 16.94
CA PRO A 27 -0.08 -0.25 18.23
C PRO A 27 -1.06 -0.61 19.35
N ALA A 28 -0.61 -1.27 20.43
CA ALA A 28 -1.45 -1.37 21.63
C ALA A 28 -1.43 -0.03 22.39
N ARG A 29 -2.39 0.20 23.29
CA ARG A 29 -2.48 1.47 24.06
C ARG A 29 -1.20 1.86 24.79
N HIS A 30 -0.44 0.88 25.28
CA HIS A 30 0.78 1.11 26.05
C HIS A 30 2.03 1.29 25.18
N HIS A 31 1.94 1.09 23.86
CA HIS A 31 3.08 1.31 22.97
C HIS A 31 3.27 2.79 22.69
N VAL A 32 4.50 3.26 22.89
CA VAL A 32 4.91 4.61 22.50
C VAL A 32 5.33 4.58 21.04
N GLU A 33 4.60 5.30 20.21
CA GLU A 33 4.94 5.53 18.81
C GLU A 33 6.21 6.42 18.74
N ARG A 34 7.17 6.02 17.91
CA ARG A 34 8.44 6.75 17.73
C ARG A 34 8.59 7.15 16.28
N SER A 35 8.85 8.43 16.06
CA SER A 35 9.08 8.97 14.72
C SER A 35 10.54 8.85 14.34
N TRP A 36 10.80 8.26 13.18
CA TRP A 36 12.11 8.22 12.56
C TRP A 36 12.30 9.45 11.69
N SER A 37 13.56 9.87 11.56
CA SER A 37 13.89 10.98 10.68
C SER A 37 13.69 10.59 9.20
N PRO A 38 13.43 11.56 8.30
CA PRO A 38 13.29 11.29 6.87
C PRO A 38 14.50 10.56 6.28
N ALA A 39 15.72 10.90 6.73
CA ALA A 39 16.94 10.24 6.30
C ALA A 39 16.97 8.76 6.70
N MET A 40 16.50 8.42 7.91
CA MET A 40 16.39 7.03 8.34
C MET A 40 15.35 6.26 7.52
N LEU A 41 14.18 6.86 7.28
CA LEU A 41 13.12 6.24 6.47
C LEU A 41 13.62 5.93 5.05
N VAL A 42 14.32 6.87 4.42
CA VAL A 42 14.92 6.67 3.10
C VAL A 42 15.99 5.58 3.14
N SER A 43 16.94 5.64 4.08
CA SER A 43 18.00 4.63 4.21
C SER A 43 17.45 3.23 4.42
N VAL A 44 16.43 3.09 5.28
CA VAL A 44 15.78 1.81 5.53
C VAL A 44 15.05 1.30 4.29
N SER A 45 14.39 2.18 3.51
CA SER A 45 13.75 1.76 2.27
C SER A 45 14.75 1.21 1.23
N PHE A 46 15.94 1.80 1.11
CA PHE A 46 16.99 1.29 0.22
C PHE A 46 17.66 0.03 0.76
N ALA A 47 17.89 -0.06 2.08
CA ALA A 47 18.37 -1.29 2.70
C ALA A 47 17.38 -2.44 2.52
N TRP A 48 16.08 -2.15 2.63
CA TRP A 48 15.00 -3.10 2.37
C TRP A 48 15.03 -3.60 0.94
N LEU A 49 15.15 -2.69 -0.04
CA LEU A 49 15.28 -3.07 -1.45
C LEU A 49 16.52 -3.92 -1.70
N ALA A 50 17.67 -3.55 -1.14
CA ALA A 50 18.92 -4.29 -1.28
C ALA A 50 18.80 -5.71 -0.70
N ALA A 51 18.14 -5.87 0.45
CA ALA A 51 17.86 -7.18 1.03
C ALA A 51 16.96 -8.02 0.12
N GLY A 52 15.92 -7.42 -0.46
CA GLY A 52 15.04 -8.10 -1.41
C GLY A 52 15.78 -8.56 -2.66
N ALA A 53 16.59 -7.68 -3.25
CA ALA A 53 17.42 -7.99 -4.41
C ALA A 53 18.46 -9.09 -4.10
N ALA A 54 19.06 -9.06 -2.91
CA ALA A 54 19.98 -10.12 -2.46
C ALA A 54 19.27 -11.48 -2.34
N CYS A 55 18.04 -11.52 -1.81
CA CYS A 55 17.23 -12.75 -1.80
C CYS A 55 16.89 -13.24 -3.21
N LEU A 56 16.52 -12.34 -4.13
CA LEU A 56 16.26 -12.70 -5.53
C LEU A 56 17.51 -13.21 -6.23
N TYR A 57 18.67 -12.62 -5.95
CA TYR A 57 19.96 -13.10 -6.47
C TYR A 57 20.29 -14.47 -5.89
N ALA A 58 20.14 -14.67 -4.58
CA ALA A 58 20.32 -15.98 -3.94
C ALA A 58 19.40 -17.05 -4.54
N ALA A 59 18.16 -16.69 -4.89
CA ALA A 59 17.22 -17.57 -5.57
C ALA A 59 17.67 -18.01 -6.97
N SER A 60 18.53 -17.22 -7.63
CA SER A 60 19.10 -17.53 -8.94
C SER A 60 20.34 -18.43 -8.89
N LEU A 61 20.91 -18.65 -7.70
CA LEU A 61 22.07 -19.51 -7.53
C LEU A 61 21.65 -20.99 -7.66
N PRO A 62 22.54 -21.85 -8.20
CA PRO A 62 22.27 -23.29 -8.34
C PRO A 62 22.45 -24.02 -6.99
N ILE A 63 21.68 -23.63 -5.98
CA ILE A 63 21.59 -24.28 -4.66
C ILE A 63 20.34 -25.18 -4.59
N ALA A 64 20.11 -25.86 -3.46
CA ALA A 64 18.97 -26.75 -3.31
C ALA A 64 17.63 -26.02 -3.59
N MET A 65 16.78 -26.62 -4.44
CA MET A 65 15.57 -26.03 -5.02
C MET A 65 14.61 -25.41 -3.99
N PHE A 66 14.47 -26.01 -2.81
CA PHE A 66 13.62 -25.47 -1.74
C PHE A 66 14.06 -24.06 -1.29
N TRP A 67 15.36 -23.86 -1.09
CA TRP A 67 15.90 -22.56 -0.69
C TRP A 67 15.78 -21.52 -1.80
N CYS A 68 15.86 -21.93 -3.07
CA CYS A 68 15.61 -21.03 -4.20
C CYS A 68 14.17 -20.51 -4.20
N VAL A 69 13.18 -21.39 -4.01
CA VAL A 69 11.76 -20.98 -3.98
C VAL A 69 11.48 -20.07 -2.79
N ALA A 70 11.96 -20.41 -1.60
CA ALA A 70 11.80 -19.57 -0.41
C ALA A 70 12.44 -18.19 -0.60
N ALA A 71 13.68 -18.15 -1.11
CA ALA A 71 14.38 -16.90 -1.40
C ALA A 71 13.69 -16.07 -2.50
N PHE A 72 13.11 -16.72 -3.52
CA PHE A 72 12.32 -16.04 -4.55
C PHE A 72 11.06 -15.40 -3.97
N VAL A 73 10.29 -16.14 -3.15
CA VAL A 73 9.06 -15.63 -2.54
C VAL A 73 9.37 -14.48 -1.61
N VAL A 74 10.32 -14.65 -0.69
CA VAL A 74 10.74 -13.60 0.25
C VAL A 74 11.31 -12.41 -0.51
N GLY A 75 12.23 -12.63 -1.44
CA GLY A 75 12.84 -11.56 -2.24
C GLY A 75 11.83 -10.78 -3.06
N SER A 76 10.81 -11.43 -3.62
CA SER A 76 9.74 -10.78 -4.38
C SER A 76 8.86 -9.91 -3.48
N ILE A 77 8.45 -10.43 -2.30
CA ILE A 77 7.65 -9.70 -1.31
C ILE A 77 8.42 -8.47 -0.80
N VAL A 78 9.68 -8.68 -0.43
CA VAL A 78 10.57 -7.65 0.16
C VAL A 78 10.91 -6.57 -0.87
N SER A 79 11.26 -6.94 -2.10
CA SER A 79 11.57 -5.96 -3.17
C SER A 79 10.34 -5.16 -3.58
N THR A 80 9.20 -5.83 -3.78
CA THR A 80 7.93 -5.16 -4.09
C THR A 80 7.54 -4.22 -2.96
N GLY A 81 7.62 -4.69 -1.71
CA GLY A 81 7.30 -3.91 -0.54
C GLY A 81 8.17 -2.67 -0.38
N ALA A 82 9.48 -2.76 -0.65
CA ALA A 82 10.38 -1.62 -0.61
C ALA A 82 10.00 -0.54 -1.65
N VAL A 83 9.75 -0.94 -2.90
CA VAL A 83 9.34 -0.01 -3.96
C VAL A 83 7.96 0.60 -3.68
N ARG A 84 7.02 -0.23 -3.20
CA ARG A 84 5.69 0.23 -2.76
C ARG A 84 5.79 1.21 -1.60
N TYR A 85 6.63 0.95 -0.61
CA TYR A 85 6.89 1.88 0.50
C TYR A 85 7.46 3.22 0.02
N MET A 86 8.43 3.19 -0.91
CA MET A 86 8.95 4.42 -1.53
C MET A 86 7.86 5.20 -2.25
N GLN A 87 6.93 4.52 -2.94
CA GLN A 87 5.83 5.16 -3.66
C GLN A 87 4.74 5.68 -2.71
N THR A 88 4.11 4.78 -1.96
CA THR A 88 2.86 5.03 -1.22
C THR A 88 3.09 5.72 0.11
N VAL A 89 4.34 5.79 0.59
CA VAL A 89 4.68 6.48 1.84
C VAL A 89 5.62 7.62 1.54
N LEU A 90 6.85 7.36 1.11
CA LEU A 90 7.86 8.43 1.06
C LEU A 90 7.58 9.45 -0.04
N MET A 91 7.36 9.01 -1.28
CA MET A 91 7.01 9.88 -2.40
C MET A 91 5.65 10.55 -2.17
N HIS A 92 4.72 9.82 -1.56
CA HIS A 92 3.43 10.33 -1.15
C HIS A 92 3.55 11.52 -0.18
N TYR A 93 4.25 11.37 0.94
CA TYR A 93 4.52 12.46 1.88
C TYR A 93 5.40 13.56 1.28
N ALA A 94 6.30 13.24 0.36
CA ALA A 94 7.04 14.24 -0.39
C ALA A 94 6.13 15.11 -1.28
N ALA A 95 5.10 14.53 -1.90
CA ALA A 95 4.12 15.27 -2.69
C ALA A 95 3.31 16.26 -1.83
N HIS A 96 3.04 15.90 -0.57
CA HIS A 96 2.45 16.79 0.44
C HIS A 96 3.44 17.81 1.04
N ASN A 97 4.72 17.79 0.63
CA ASN A 97 5.82 18.57 1.23
C ASN A 97 6.03 18.26 2.73
N ALA A 98 5.71 17.05 3.15
CA ALA A 98 5.73 16.61 4.54
C ALA A 98 6.85 15.59 4.85
N LEU A 99 7.56 15.07 3.84
CA LEU A 99 8.72 14.19 4.08
C LEU A 99 9.96 14.99 4.49
N PHE A 100 10.42 15.94 3.67
CA PHE A 100 11.56 16.81 3.98
C PHE A 100 11.15 18.24 4.28
N ARG A 101 12.02 18.98 4.97
CA ARG A 101 11.81 20.40 5.34
C ARG A 101 11.64 21.34 4.15
N THR A 102 12.16 20.98 2.96
CA THR A 102 12.11 21.85 1.78
C THR A 102 11.42 21.16 0.62
N ARG A 103 10.61 21.93 -0.12
CA ARG A 103 9.96 21.46 -1.36
C ARG A 103 10.96 20.93 -2.38
N GLN A 104 12.15 21.55 -2.50
CA GLN A 104 13.17 21.09 -3.44
C GLN A 104 13.72 19.71 -3.08
N ALA A 105 13.93 19.41 -1.79
CA ALA A 105 14.38 18.09 -1.36
C ALA A 105 13.31 17.03 -1.64
N ASN A 106 12.03 17.34 -1.37
CA ASN A 106 10.90 16.48 -1.70
C ASN A 106 10.83 16.19 -3.21
N LEU A 107 10.91 17.22 -4.05
CA LEU A 107 10.88 17.06 -5.52
C LEU A 107 12.07 16.24 -6.04
N ARG A 108 13.28 16.48 -5.53
CA ARG A 108 14.49 15.73 -5.92
C ARG A 108 14.35 14.26 -5.54
N TYR A 109 13.92 13.97 -4.32
CA TYR A 109 13.68 12.61 -3.87
C TYR A 109 12.67 11.90 -4.78
N SER A 110 11.49 12.49 -4.99
CA SER A 110 10.44 11.93 -5.83
C SER A 110 10.90 11.70 -7.26
N ALA A 111 11.66 12.64 -7.84
CA ALA A 111 12.20 12.49 -9.20
C ALA A 111 13.21 11.33 -9.31
N ILE A 112 14.08 11.16 -8.31
CA ILE A 112 15.06 10.07 -8.28
C ILE A 112 14.36 8.72 -8.20
N VAL A 113 13.45 8.53 -7.23
CA VAL A 113 12.76 7.24 -7.07
C VAL A 113 11.79 6.96 -8.22
N SER A 114 11.17 8.00 -8.81
CA SER A 114 10.38 7.88 -10.03
C SER A 114 11.22 7.34 -11.18
N ALA A 115 12.40 7.91 -11.42
CA ALA A 115 13.27 7.44 -12.50
C ALA A 115 13.82 6.01 -12.25
N LEU A 116 14.28 5.73 -11.03
CA LEU A 116 14.90 4.43 -10.68
C LEU A 116 13.91 3.27 -10.73
N PHE A 117 12.65 3.49 -10.35
CA PHE A 117 11.67 2.41 -10.24
C PHE A 117 10.49 2.58 -11.18
N MET A 118 10.58 3.51 -12.13
CA MET A 118 9.48 3.89 -13.03
C MET A 118 8.18 4.10 -12.25
N LEU A 119 8.25 4.86 -11.16
CA LEU A 119 7.07 5.31 -10.42
C LEU A 119 6.52 6.57 -11.12
N PRO A 120 5.25 6.95 -10.89
CA PRO A 120 4.70 8.17 -11.48
C PRO A 120 5.61 9.38 -11.27
N SER A 121 5.61 10.33 -12.20
CA SER A 121 6.39 11.57 -12.03
C SER A 121 5.90 12.35 -10.82
N PRO A 122 6.76 13.17 -10.18
CA PRO A 122 6.33 14.06 -9.10
C PRO A 122 5.15 14.95 -9.49
N GLU A 123 5.13 15.43 -10.74
CA GLU A 123 4.07 16.29 -11.26
C GLU A 123 2.75 15.54 -11.44
N ASP A 124 2.78 14.34 -12.05
CA ASP A 124 1.59 13.52 -12.24
C ASP A 124 1.05 13.05 -10.89
N TYR A 125 1.93 12.56 -10.01
CA TYR A 125 1.55 12.11 -8.68
C TYR A 125 0.95 13.23 -7.83
N HIS A 126 1.54 14.43 -7.83
CA HIS A 126 0.94 15.57 -7.13
C HIS A 126 -0.41 15.98 -7.75
N ARG A 127 -0.57 15.91 -9.07
CA ARG A 127 -1.85 16.24 -9.71
C ARG A 127 -2.94 15.26 -9.31
N GLU A 128 -2.74 13.98 -9.58
CA GLU A 128 -3.73 12.92 -9.39
C GLU A 128 -4.00 12.70 -7.89
N HIS A 129 -2.94 12.59 -7.08
CA HIS A 129 -3.11 12.25 -5.67
C HIS A 129 -3.45 13.46 -4.79
N VAL A 130 -2.68 14.55 -4.88
CA VAL A 130 -2.88 15.69 -3.97
C VAL A 130 -4.03 16.58 -4.43
N ARG A 131 -4.17 16.86 -5.73
CA ARG A 131 -5.19 17.81 -6.21
C ARG A 131 -6.54 17.15 -6.47
N GLU A 132 -6.54 15.96 -7.05
CA GLU A 132 -7.79 15.32 -7.50
C GLU A 132 -8.34 14.42 -6.38
N HIS A 133 -7.55 13.49 -5.86
CA HIS A 133 -7.97 12.57 -4.79
C HIS A 133 -8.15 13.25 -3.42
N HIS A 134 -7.17 14.07 -2.98
CA HIS A 134 -7.23 14.72 -1.65
C HIS A 134 -7.90 16.10 -1.62
N ARG A 135 -7.58 17.00 -2.57
CA ARG A 135 -8.02 18.41 -2.47
C ARG A 135 -9.46 18.61 -2.93
N THR A 136 -9.98 17.77 -3.83
CA THR A 136 -11.39 17.81 -4.18
C THR A 136 -12.17 16.90 -3.25
N LEU A 137 -12.26 17.29 -1.98
CA LEU A 137 -12.94 16.52 -0.93
C LEU A 137 -14.43 16.25 -1.23
N GLN A 138 -15.05 17.06 -2.09
CA GLN A 138 -16.39 16.82 -2.63
C GLN A 138 -16.43 15.72 -3.70
N MET A 139 -15.30 15.33 -4.29
CA MET A 139 -15.18 14.22 -5.23
C MET A 139 -14.55 12.96 -4.60
N PHE A 140 -14.11 13.01 -3.34
CA PHE A 140 -13.49 11.88 -2.64
C PHE A 140 -14.38 10.64 -2.70
N ALA A 141 -13.81 9.53 -3.18
CA ALA A 141 -14.48 8.26 -3.39
C ALA A 141 -15.77 8.35 -4.23
N THR A 142 -15.89 9.36 -5.10
CA THR A 142 -16.94 9.45 -6.13
C THR A 142 -16.41 8.92 -7.47
N ARG A 143 -17.23 8.92 -8.53
CA ARG A 143 -16.76 8.61 -9.90
C ARG A 143 -15.72 9.60 -10.45
N GLY A 144 -15.63 10.81 -9.88
CA GLY A 144 -14.65 11.82 -10.26
C GLY A 144 -13.28 11.65 -9.59
N ASP A 145 -13.17 10.72 -8.63
CA ASP A 145 -11.91 10.34 -8.00
C ASP A 145 -11.07 9.51 -8.99
N PRO A 146 -9.79 9.85 -9.26
CA PRO A 146 -8.94 9.10 -10.17
C PRO A 146 -8.83 7.60 -9.82
N ASP A 147 -8.78 7.26 -8.54
CA ASP A 147 -8.64 5.87 -8.08
C ASP A 147 -9.95 5.10 -8.29
N ALA A 148 -11.10 5.75 -8.05
CA ALA A 148 -12.40 5.18 -8.34
C ALA A 148 -12.62 5.02 -9.86
N ALA A 149 -12.17 5.99 -10.67
CA ALA A 149 -12.23 5.91 -12.13
C ALA A 149 -11.38 4.76 -12.67
N PHE A 150 -10.20 4.52 -12.07
CA PHE A 150 -9.39 3.34 -12.37
C PHE A 150 -10.13 2.04 -12.07
N LEU A 151 -10.73 1.90 -10.89
CA LEU A 151 -11.54 0.72 -10.53
C LEU A 151 -12.73 0.53 -11.47
N LEU A 152 -13.41 1.62 -11.83
CA LEU A 152 -14.51 1.60 -12.80
C LEU A 152 -14.04 1.12 -14.18
N GLY A 153 -12.87 1.57 -14.64
CA GLY A 153 -12.24 1.13 -15.89
C GLY A 153 -11.89 -0.35 -15.91
N LEU A 154 -11.66 -0.96 -14.74
CA LEU A 154 -11.46 -2.41 -14.57
C LEU A 154 -12.79 -3.19 -14.44
N GLY A 155 -13.93 -2.49 -14.42
CA GLY A 155 -15.26 -3.09 -14.33
C GLY A 155 -15.79 -3.26 -12.91
N PHE A 156 -15.13 -2.72 -11.88
CA PHE A 156 -15.70 -2.62 -10.54
C PHE A 156 -16.69 -1.46 -10.49
N ALA A 157 -17.85 -1.64 -11.09
CA ALA A 157 -18.89 -0.62 -11.21
C ALA A 157 -19.92 -0.74 -10.07
N PRO A 158 -20.56 0.37 -9.66
CA PRO A 158 -21.70 0.34 -8.74
C PRO A 158 -22.77 -0.67 -9.16
N GLY A 159 -23.28 -1.47 -8.22
CA GLY A 159 -24.28 -2.50 -8.51
C GLY A 159 -23.72 -3.81 -9.06
N THR A 160 -22.41 -3.91 -9.28
CA THR A 160 -21.81 -5.17 -9.72
C THR A 160 -21.92 -6.19 -8.59
N PRO A 161 -22.51 -7.39 -8.82
CA PRO A 161 -22.65 -8.38 -7.75
C PRO A 161 -21.32 -8.82 -7.16
N LEU A 162 -21.26 -9.09 -5.85
CA LEU A 162 -20.02 -9.44 -5.13
C LEU A 162 -19.28 -10.63 -5.77
N ALA A 163 -20.02 -11.67 -6.19
CA ALA A 163 -19.44 -12.83 -6.86
C ALA A 163 -18.75 -12.45 -8.19
N LYS A 164 -19.36 -11.54 -8.96
CA LYS A 164 -18.79 -11.03 -10.21
C LYS A 164 -17.56 -10.15 -9.94
N GLN A 165 -17.59 -9.31 -8.90
CA GLN A 165 -16.42 -8.52 -8.49
C GLN A 165 -15.23 -9.42 -8.10
N ARG A 166 -15.45 -10.49 -7.32
CA ARG A 166 -14.40 -11.45 -6.96
C ARG A 166 -13.80 -12.15 -8.18
N TRP A 167 -14.65 -12.52 -9.15
CA TRP A 167 -14.20 -13.10 -10.40
C TRP A 167 -13.41 -12.11 -11.27
N LEU A 168 -13.87 -10.87 -11.38
CA LEU A 168 -13.17 -9.79 -12.06
C LEU A 168 -11.80 -9.53 -11.43
N PHE A 169 -11.75 -9.44 -10.10
CA PHE A 169 -10.50 -9.33 -9.34
C PHE A 169 -9.52 -10.45 -9.72
N PHE A 170 -9.95 -11.72 -9.60
CA PHE A 170 -9.10 -12.86 -9.95
C PHE A 170 -8.62 -12.78 -11.41
N LYS A 171 -9.51 -12.47 -12.36
CA LYS A 171 -9.15 -12.32 -13.78
C LYS A 171 -8.14 -11.19 -14.00
N THR A 172 -8.31 -10.06 -13.35
CA THR A 172 -7.44 -8.89 -13.52
C THR A 172 -6.02 -9.19 -13.04
N LEU A 173 -5.84 -9.95 -11.95
CA LEU A 173 -4.51 -10.34 -11.45
C LEU A 173 -3.68 -11.08 -12.50
N PHE A 174 -4.32 -11.82 -13.41
CA PHE A 174 -3.64 -12.59 -14.47
C PHE A 174 -3.83 -11.99 -15.87
N ASN A 175 -4.46 -10.82 -15.98
CA ASN A 175 -4.74 -10.22 -17.28
C ASN A 175 -3.45 -9.55 -17.82
N PRO A 176 -2.86 -10.04 -18.92
CA PRO A 176 -1.63 -9.45 -19.47
C PRO A 176 -1.84 -8.01 -19.95
N PHE A 177 -3.04 -7.65 -20.41
CA PHE A 177 -3.36 -6.28 -20.84
C PHE A 177 -3.40 -5.31 -19.67
N PHE A 178 -3.87 -5.77 -18.50
CA PHE A 178 -3.82 -4.99 -17.26
C PHE A 178 -2.38 -4.67 -16.87
N HIS A 179 -1.53 -5.71 -16.82
CA HIS A 179 -0.11 -5.53 -16.49
C HIS A 179 0.61 -4.66 -17.50
N TRP A 180 0.37 -4.86 -18.79
CA TRP A 180 0.93 -4.02 -19.84
C TRP A 180 0.49 -2.55 -19.72
N ALA A 181 -0.80 -2.30 -19.46
CA ALA A 181 -1.32 -0.95 -19.27
C ALA A 181 -0.65 -0.26 -18.07
N MET A 182 -0.46 -0.98 -16.95
CA MET A 182 0.22 -0.47 -15.75
C MET A 182 1.69 -0.15 -16.03
N ILE A 183 2.42 -1.05 -16.71
CA ILE A 183 3.82 -0.85 -17.10
C ILE A 183 3.96 0.37 -18.02
N ARG A 184 3.15 0.44 -19.08
CA ARG A 184 3.17 1.53 -20.05
C ARG A 184 2.87 2.87 -19.38
N SER A 185 1.85 2.92 -18.52
CA SER A 185 1.49 4.14 -17.78
C SER A 185 2.65 4.62 -16.89
N ARG A 186 3.26 3.69 -16.15
CA ARG A 186 4.41 3.94 -15.27
C ARG A 186 5.63 4.48 -16.02
N ILE A 187 6.02 3.83 -17.11
CA ILE A 187 7.15 4.25 -17.94
C ILE A 187 6.88 5.63 -18.55
N ALA A 188 5.68 5.84 -19.12
CA ALA A 188 5.32 7.11 -19.73
C ALA A 188 5.32 8.26 -18.71
N SER A 189 4.78 8.03 -17.52
CA SER A 189 4.78 9.02 -16.44
C SER A 189 6.20 9.28 -15.92
N ALA A 190 6.99 8.23 -15.64
CA ALA A 190 8.35 8.36 -15.11
C ALA A 190 9.32 9.06 -16.09
N ALA A 191 9.17 8.82 -17.39
CA ALA A 191 9.95 9.54 -18.41
C ALA A 191 9.61 11.05 -18.39
N GLY A 192 8.41 11.39 -17.93
CA GLY A 192 7.95 12.75 -17.69
C GLY A 192 8.06 13.62 -18.94
N ARG A 193 8.24 14.93 -18.72
CA ARG A 193 8.41 15.92 -19.80
C ARG A 193 9.87 16.34 -20.00
N SER A 194 10.79 15.84 -19.16
CA SER A 194 12.21 16.22 -19.21
C SER A 194 13.04 15.17 -19.95
N ARG A 195 13.98 15.64 -20.79
CA ARG A 195 14.97 14.77 -21.45
C ARG A 195 15.82 14.00 -20.43
N SER A 196 16.12 14.59 -19.28
CA SER A 196 16.92 13.91 -18.24
C SER A 196 16.16 12.77 -17.56
N ALA A 197 14.86 12.95 -17.32
CA ALA A 197 14.00 11.91 -16.76
C ALA A 197 13.83 10.76 -17.75
N ALA A 198 13.56 11.07 -19.03
CA ALA A 198 13.51 10.08 -20.10
C ALA A 198 14.83 9.31 -20.24
N ALA A 199 15.98 10.00 -20.22
CA ALA A 199 17.29 9.36 -20.27
C ALA A 199 17.53 8.44 -19.06
N ALA A 200 17.16 8.86 -17.85
CA ALA A 200 17.28 8.03 -16.65
C ALA A 200 16.40 6.76 -16.73
N VAL A 201 15.17 6.87 -17.25
CA VAL A 201 14.29 5.72 -17.50
C VAL A 201 14.91 4.78 -18.53
N VAL A 202 15.45 5.30 -19.64
CA VAL A 202 16.14 4.48 -20.65
C VAL A 202 17.34 3.75 -20.06
N LEU A 203 18.16 4.44 -19.25
CA LEU A 203 19.30 3.82 -18.56
C LEU A 203 18.86 2.73 -17.59
N MET A 204 17.77 2.96 -16.86
CA MET A 204 17.22 1.94 -15.95
C MET A 204 16.67 0.73 -16.71
N LEU A 205 15.96 0.94 -17.82
CA LEU A 205 15.50 -0.14 -18.69
C LEU A 205 16.67 -0.92 -19.31
N ALA A 206 17.74 -0.23 -19.71
CA ALA A 206 18.97 -0.86 -20.18
C ALA A 206 19.65 -1.69 -19.07
N ALA A 207 19.70 -1.18 -17.84
CA ALA A 207 20.24 -1.92 -16.69
C ALA A 207 19.41 -3.18 -16.38
N LEU A 208 18.08 -3.09 -16.44
CA LEU A 208 17.19 -4.25 -16.30
C LEU A 208 17.38 -5.26 -17.43
N GLY A 209 17.52 -4.78 -18.68
CA GLY A 209 17.84 -5.62 -19.83
C GLY A 209 19.18 -6.35 -19.68
N ALA A 210 20.22 -5.63 -19.22
CA ALA A 210 21.52 -6.21 -18.93
C ALA A 210 21.44 -7.25 -17.81
N ALA A 211 20.67 -7.01 -16.75
CA ALA A 211 20.46 -7.98 -15.69
C ALA A 211 19.82 -9.29 -16.20
N VAL A 212 18.85 -9.20 -17.12
CA VAL A 212 18.25 -10.38 -17.78
C VAL A 212 19.26 -11.13 -18.65
N VAL A 213 20.11 -10.41 -19.40
CA VAL A 213 21.12 -11.05 -20.25
C VAL A 213 22.21 -11.74 -19.41
N LEU A 214 22.68 -11.11 -18.35
CA LEU A 214 23.77 -11.62 -17.50
C LEU A 214 23.31 -12.72 -16.55
N ASN A 215 22.09 -12.63 -16.02
CA ASN A 215 21.49 -13.65 -15.17
C ASN A 215 19.95 -13.65 -15.38
N PRO A 216 19.44 -14.46 -16.33
CA PRO A 216 18.03 -14.45 -16.71
C PRO A 216 17.08 -14.70 -15.53
N VAL A 217 17.41 -15.62 -14.63
CA VAL A 217 16.57 -15.95 -13.47
C VAL A 217 16.47 -14.74 -12.54
N PHE A 218 17.59 -14.11 -12.21
CA PHE A 218 17.60 -12.90 -11.39
C PHE A 218 16.89 -11.72 -12.09
N GLY A 219 17.23 -11.45 -13.35
CA GLY A 219 16.64 -10.34 -14.11
C GLY A 219 15.12 -10.48 -14.24
N LEU A 220 14.62 -11.67 -14.58
CA LEU A 220 13.17 -11.93 -14.66
C LEU A 220 12.49 -11.85 -13.29
N ALA A 221 13.15 -12.28 -12.22
CA ALA A 221 12.61 -12.15 -10.87
C ALA A 221 12.50 -10.68 -10.42
N VAL A 222 13.49 -9.86 -10.74
CA VAL A 222 13.44 -8.40 -10.51
C VAL A 222 12.31 -7.77 -11.32
N LEU A 223 12.17 -8.11 -12.60
CA LEU A 223 11.06 -7.62 -13.44
C LEU A 223 9.70 -8.04 -12.88
N PHE A 224 9.56 -9.29 -12.43
CA PHE A 224 8.34 -9.80 -11.81
C PHE A 224 7.95 -9.00 -10.56
N ALA A 225 8.91 -8.75 -9.67
CA ALA A 225 8.70 -7.97 -8.44
C ALA A 225 8.34 -6.51 -8.75
N LEU A 226 9.09 -5.86 -9.65
CA LEU A 226 8.91 -4.43 -9.97
C LEU A 226 7.60 -4.14 -10.70
N PHE A 227 7.10 -5.07 -11.51
CA PHE A 227 5.98 -4.84 -12.42
C PHE A 227 4.73 -5.66 -12.07
N PRO A 228 4.58 -6.96 -12.44
CA PRO A 228 3.37 -7.72 -12.12
C PRO A 228 2.99 -7.69 -10.63
N LEU A 229 3.94 -7.98 -9.74
CA LEU A 229 3.62 -8.10 -8.33
C LEU A 229 3.27 -6.74 -7.71
N ALA A 230 3.96 -5.66 -8.12
CA ALA A 230 3.62 -4.30 -7.74
C ALA A 230 2.24 -3.86 -8.26
N ALA A 231 1.85 -4.26 -9.47
CA ALA A 231 0.53 -3.97 -10.02
C ALA A 231 -0.58 -4.71 -9.25
N CYS A 232 -0.35 -5.98 -8.89
CA CYS A 232 -1.24 -6.74 -8.01
C CYS A 232 -1.37 -6.05 -6.64
N ALA A 233 -0.27 -5.61 -6.05
CA ALA A 233 -0.27 -4.92 -4.76
C ALA A 233 -1.02 -3.58 -4.81
N ALA A 234 -0.91 -2.82 -5.90
CA ALA A 234 -1.66 -1.59 -6.12
C ALA A 234 -3.17 -1.85 -6.22
N LEU A 235 -3.58 -2.83 -7.02
CA LEU A 235 -5.00 -3.20 -7.15
C LEU A 235 -5.60 -3.64 -5.80
N LEU A 236 -4.86 -4.46 -5.05
CA LEU A 236 -5.21 -4.87 -3.70
C LEU A 236 -5.36 -3.66 -2.76
N GLN A 237 -4.46 -2.67 -2.84
CA GLN A 237 -4.60 -1.46 -2.03
C GLN A 237 -5.93 -0.77 -2.35
N PHE A 238 -6.17 -0.44 -3.63
CA PHE A 238 -7.37 0.28 -4.07
C PHE A 238 -8.66 -0.47 -3.69
N LEU A 239 -8.73 -1.79 -3.89
CA LEU A 239 -9.92 -2.59 -3.55
C LEU A 239 -10.18 -2.75 -2.05
N SER A 240 -9.33 -2.16 -1.20
CA SER A 240 -9.51 -2.18 0.25
C SER A 240 -9.60 -0.79 0.87
N GLU A 241 -9.33 0.28 0.12
CA GLU A 241 -8.99 1.60 0.64
C GLU A 241 -10.20 2.39 1.13
N HIS A 242 -11.12 2.70 0.22
CA HIS A 242 -12.28 3.56 0.48
C HIS A 242 -13.57 2.86 0.13
N LEU A 243 -14.65 3.38 0.70
CA LEU A 243 -16.00 3.04 0.27
C LEU A 243 -16.32 3.79 -1.03
N TRP A 244 -15.89 3.19 -2.15
CA TRP A 244 -15.95 3.79 -3.47
C TRP A 244 -17.36 4.01 -4.01
N PHE A 245 -17.49 5.03 -4.85
CA PHE A 245 -18.71 5.44 -5.54
C PHE A 245 -19.85 5.88 -4.63
N ALA A 246 -19.53 6.35 -3.42
CA ALA A 246 -20.54 6.86 -2.52
C ALA A 246 -21.17 8.16 -3.06
N PRO A 247 -22.51 8.29 -3.01
CA PRO A 247 -23.19 9.50 -3.46
C PRO A 247 -22.80 10.72 -2.62
N LEU A 248 -23.03 11.90 -3.19
CA LEU A 248 -22.95 13.15 -2.44
C LEU A 248 -24.20 13.28 -1.58
N VAL A 249 -24.00 13.75 -0.35
CA VAL A 249 -25.08 14.01 0.61
C VAL A 249 -25.19 15.51 0.78
N ASP A 250 -26.39 16.05 0.59
CA ASP A 250 -26.63 17.49 0.70
C ASP A 250 -26.29 18.00 2.10
N GLY A 251 -25.47 19.06 2.15
CA GLY A 251 -25.01 19.66 3.41
C GLY A 251 -23.89 18.89 4.12
N GLU A 252 -23.43 17.75 3.60
CA GLU A 252 -22.31 16.99 4.17
C GLU A 252 -21.02 17.80 4.09
N ARG A 253 -20.35 17.97 5.23
CA ARG A 253 -19.05 18.63 5.26
C ARG A 253 -17.97 17.67 4.77
N ALA A 254 -16.95 18.22 4.10
CA ALA A 254 -15.81 17.45 3.63
C ALA A 254 -15.21 16.50 4.68
N ARG A 255 -15.02 16.98 5.92
CA ARG A 255 -14.49 16.17 7.02
C ARG A 255 -15.41 15.00 7.39
N GLU A 256 -16.72 15.20 7.41
CA GLU A 256 -17.70 14.16 7.72
C GLU A 256 -17.67 13.07 6.63
N ARG A 257 -17.55 13.48 5.37
CA ARG A 257 -17.37 12.57 4.25
C ARG A 257 -16.11 11.70 4.39
N LEU A 258 -14.97 12.30 4.71
CA LEU A 258 -13.71 11.56 4.90
C LEU A 258 -13.83 10.52 6.02
N ILE A 259 -14.43 10.88 7.16
CA ILE A 259 -14.66 9.97 8.29
C ILE A 259 -15.59 8.82 7.89
N ARG A 260 -16.63 9.10 7.10
CA ARG A 260 -17.63 8.12 6.68
C ARG A 260 -17.10 7.13 5.66
N LEU A 261 -16.24 7.58 4.74
CA LEU A 261 -15.80 6.82 3.58
C LEU A 261 -14.41 6.20 3.70
N SER A 262 -13.62 6.67 4.67
CA SER A 262 -12.33 6.08 5.00
C SER A 262 -12.44 5.16 6.21
N HIS A 263 -11.51 4.21 6.34
CA HIS A 263 -11.44 3.30 7.46
C HIS A 263 -10.03 2.79 7.71
N ALA A 264 -9.76 2.36 8.94
CA ALA A 264 -8.55 1.62 9.26
C ALA A 264 -8.62 0.16 8.78
N ARG A 265 -7.48 -0.39 8.39
CA ARG A 265 -7.30 -1.71 7.78
C ARG A 265 -6.18 -2.44 8.49
N PHE A 266 -6.50 -3.12 9.59
CA PHE A 266 -5.48 -3.78 10.40
C PHE A 266 -5.18 -5.19 9.89
N CYS A 267 -3.89 -5.46 9.67
CA CYS A 267 -3.38 -6.73 9.14
C CYS A 267 -3.29 -7.79 10.26
N CYS A 268 -4.42 -8.12 10.85
CA CYS A 268 -4.53 -9.09 11.93
C CYS A 268 -5.98 -9.52 12.08
N ASP A 269 -6.23 -10.81 12.29
CA ASP A 269 -7.57 -11.30 12.60
C ASP A 269 -7.84 -11.19 14.12
N PRO A 270 -9.10 -11.12 14.57
CA PRO A 270 -9.43 -11.26 15.99
C PRO A 270 -8.87 -12.59 16.57
N PRO A 271 -8.47 -12.62 17.85
CA PRO A 271 -7.83 -13.79 18.44
C PRO A 271 -8.80 -14.96 18.57
N ALA A 272 -8.30 -16.17 18.41
CA ALA A 272 -9.07 -17.40 18.62
C ALA A 272 -9.13 -17.79 20.10
N SER A 273 -10.11 -18.63 20.47
CA SER A 273 -10.29 -19.09 21.85
C SER A 273 -9.55 -20.40 22.20
N SER A 274 -9.08 -21.15 21.20
CA SER A 274 -8.44 -22.46 21.38
C SER A 274 -6.95 -22.44 21.01
N ALA A 275 -6.16 -23.39 21.53
CA ALA A 275 -4.74 -23.51 21.22
C ALA A 275 -4.47 -23.73 19.72
N LEU A 276 -5.25 -24.61 19.06
CA LEU A 276 -5.19 -24.78 17.61
C LEU A 276 -5.59 -23.49 16.87
N GLY A 277 -6.58 -22.77 17.40
CA GLY A 277 -6.97 -21.45 16.87
C GLY A 277 -5.83 -20.44 16.92
N TRP A 278 -5.06 -20.40 18.01
CA TRP A 278 -3.86 -19.56 18.11
C TRP A 278 -2.75 -19.98 17.14
N ALA A 279 -2.54 -21.28 16.93
CA ALA A 279 -1.58 -21.76 15.94
C ALA A 279 -1.97 -21.34 14.52
N ILE A 280 -3.25 -21.50 14.15
CA ILE A 280 -3.80 -21.04 12.87
C ILE A 280 -3.71 -19.51 12.75
N TRP A 281 -3.95 -18.79 13.85
CA TRP A 281 -3.86 -17.33 13.88
C TRP A 281 -2.43 -16.85 13.61
N TRP A 282 -1.42 -17.45 14.24
CA TRP A 282 -0.02 -17.14 13.95
C TRP A 282 0.36 -17.47 12.51
N LEU A 283 -0.10 -18.61 11.99
CA LEU A 283 0.12 -18.98 10.60
C LEU A 283 -0.47 -17.93 9.65
N ARG A 284 -1.70 -17.47 9.89
CA ARG A 284 -2.34 -16.40 9.10
C ARG A 284 -1.61 -15.07 9.25
N LEU A 285 -1.14 -14.74 10.45
CA LEU A 285 -0.38 -13.53 10.69
C LEU A 285 0.89 -13.48 9.83
N PHE A 286 1.67 -14.57 9.78
CA PHE A 286 2.93 -14.61 9.03
C PHE A 286 2.76 -14.92 7.53
N CYS A 287 1.81 -15.77 7.14
CA CYS A 287 1.67 -16.20 5.75
C CYS A 287 0.67 -15.37 4.93
N VAL A 288 -0.22 -14.61 5.58
CA VAL A 288 -1.22 -13.78 4.89
C VAL A 288 -1.03 -12.31 5.24
N HIS A 289 -1.08 -11.96 6.52
CA HIS A 289 -1.09 -10.56 6.93
C HIS A 289 0.26 -9.88 6.79
N LEU A 290 1.38 -10.55 7.09
CA LEU A 290 2.72 -9.99 6.90
C LEU A 290 3.02 -9.65 5.42
N PRO A 291 2.79 -10.54 4.43
CA PRO A 291 2.94 -10.18 3.01
C PRO A 291 2.07 -9.00 2.61
N VAL A 292 0.81 -8.93 3.08
CA VAL A 292 -0.09 -7.79 2.83
C VAL A 292 0.45 -6.51 3.45
N ARG A 293 0.87 -6.54 4.72
CA ARG A 293 1.47 -5.40 5.43
C ARG A 293 2.70 -4.86 4.71
N VAL A 294 3.50 -5.76 4.14
CA VAL A 294 4.74 -5.45 3.44
C VAL A 294 4.51 -4.90 2.04
N MET A 295 3.53 -5.40 1.26
CA MET A 295 3.37 -5.02 -0.16
C MET A 295 2.20 -4.07 -0.43
N VAL A 296 1.13 -4.23 0.34
CA VAL A 296 -0.19 -3.63 0.06
C VAL A 296 -0.47 -2.49 1.03
N LEU A 297 -0.29 -2.73 2.33
CA LEU A 297 -0.61 -1.79 3.40
C LEU A 297 0.65 -1.28 4.10
N ASN A 298 1.57 -0.71 3.32
CA ASN A 298 2.83 -0.10 3.74
C ASN A 298 2.65 1.15 4.61
N GLY A 299 3.64 1.43 5.47
CA GLY A 299 3.65 2.67 6.27
C GLY A 299 2.39 2.83 7.11
N ASP A 300 1.70 3.94 6.89
CA ASP A 300 0.46 4.38 7.53
C ASP A 300 -0.82 3.91 6.83
N LEU A 301 -0.74 3.16 5.72
CA LEU A 301 -1.94 2.64 5.04
C LEU A 301 -2.91 1.84 5.93
N PRO A 302 -2.48 1.12 6.99
CA PRO A 302 -3.41 0.54 7.97
C PRO A 302 -4.29 1.57 8.70
N GLN A 303 -3.90 2.84 8.72
CA GLN A 303 -4.57 3.99 9.35
C GLN A 303 -4.75 5.14 8.35
N HIS A 304 -5.00 4.80 7.09
CA HIS A 304 -5.14 5.78 6.01
C HIS A 304 -6.32 6.73 6.20
N ASP A 305 -7.28 6.37 7.06
CA ASP A 305 -8.33 7.28 7.51
C ASP A 305 -7.76 8.54 8.19
N MET A 306 -6.71 8.39 9.00
CA MET A 306 -6.02 9.54 9.59
C MET A 306 -5.25 10.35 8.56
N HIS A 307 -4.65 9.68 7.57
CA HIS A 307 -3.96 10.35 6.48
C HIS A 307 -4.89 11.34 5.75
N HIS A 308 -6.11 10.94 5.43
CA HIS A 308 -7.08 11.84 4.80
C HIS A 308 -7.46 13.05 5.65
N LEU A 309 -7.55 12.86 6.97
CA LEU A 309 -7.87 13.93 7.90
C LEU A 309 -6.68 14.87 8.14
N HIS A 310 -5.46 14.34 8.07
CA HIS A 310 -4.22 15.01 8.46
C HIS A 310 -3.08 14.74 7.44
N PRO A 311 -3.25 15.10 6.15
CA PRO A 311 -2.37 14.61 5.07
C PRO A 311 -0.94 15.16 5.11
N THR A 312 -0.68 16.19 5.92
CA THR A 312 0.63 16.81 6.09
C THR A 312 1.27 16.53 7.44
N GLU A 313 0.60 15.78 8.32
CA GLU A 313 1.12 15.46 9.66
C GLU A 313 2.04 14.23 9.64
N ASP A 314 2.73 14.00 10.76
CA ASP A 314 3.63 12.85 10.89
C ASP A 314 2.85 11.54 10.98
N PHE A 315 2.88 10.81 9.88
CA PHE A 315 2.21 9.52 9.68
C PHE A 315 2.59 8.46 10.70
N GLN A 316 3.77 8.59 11.30
CA GLN A 316 4.27 7.66 12.30
C GLN A 316 3.51 7.76 13.62
N THR A 317 2.70 8.83 13.80
CA THR A 317 1.90 9.11 15.00
C THR A 317 0.39 8.90 14.80
N PHE A 318 -0.03 8.43 13.62
CA PHE A 318 -1.46 8.29 13.30
C PHE A 318 -2.19 7.29 14.21
N GLY A 319 -1.48 6.36 14.83
CA GLY A 319 -2.09 5.48 15.81
C GLY A 319 -2.56 6.27 17.03
N ALA A 320 -1.70 7.15 17.56
CA ALA A 320 -2.02 8.02 18.67
C ALA A 320 -3.09 9.05 18.32
N GLN A 321 -3.00 9.64 17.12
CA GLN A 321 -4.01 10.61 16.66
C GLN A 321 -5.39 9.96 16.50
N ARG A 322 -5.46 8.76 15.90
CA ARG A 322 -6.71 8.00 15.77
C ARG A 322 -7.30 7.63 17.12
N ARG A 323 -6.45 7.33 18.12
CA ARG A 323 -6.91 7.10 19.50
C ARG A 323 -7.57 8.34 20.07
N ALA A 324 -6.86 9.47 20.06
CA ALA A 324 -7.36 10.73 20.58
C ALA A 324 -8.68 11.15 19.91
N LEU A 325 -8.79 10.94 18.59
CA LEU A 325 -10.02 11.21 17.83
C LEU A 325 -11.22 10.37 18.31
N ASN A 326 -11.01 9.06 18.52
CA ASN A 326 -12.05 8.16 19.03
C ASN A 326 -12.41 8.46 20.50
N ASP A 327 -11.41 8.74 21.33
CA ASP A 327 -11.63 9.05 22.75
C ASP A 327 -12.36 10.40 22.91
N GLY A 328 -12.20 11.31 21.94
CA GLY A 328 -12.99 12.53 21.79
C GLY A 328 -14.40 12.33 21.22
N GLY A 329 -14.86 11.08 21.04
CA GLY A 329 -16.24 10.75 20.65
C GLY A 329 -16.50 10.63 19.15
N VAL A 330 -15.48 10.76 18.28
CA VAL A 330 -15.66 10.57 16.84
C VAL A 330 -15.57 9.08 16.50
N ALA A 331 -16.68 8.49 16.06
CA ALA A 331 -16.74 7.08 15.68
C ALA A 331 -16.02 6.82 14.34
N THR A 332 -14.77 6.38 14.41
CA THR A 332 -14.01 5.93 13.22
C THR A 332 -14.27 4.45 12.91
N ARG A 333 -14.21 4.08 11.63
CA ARG A 333 -14.39 2.70 11.18
C ARG A 333 -13.07 1.96 11.10
N GLU A 334 -13.08 0.67 11.44
CA GLU A 334 -11.93 -0.23 11.33
C GLU A 334 -12.35 -1.62 10.89
N TYR A 335 -11.49 -2.28 10.12
CA TYR A 335 -11.62 -3.67 9.74
C TYR A 335 -10.40 -4.46 10.21
N TRP A 336 -10.66 -5.59 10.87
CA TRP A 336 -9.65 -6.56 11.30
C TRP A 336 -9.58 -7.70 10.29
N GLY A 337 -8.39 -7.84 9.71
CA GLY A 337 -8.09 -8.79 8.65
C GLY A 337 -8.31 -8.16 7.28
N TYR A 338 -7.30 -8.26 6.41
CA TYR A 338 -7.32 -7.65 5.09
C TYR A 338 -8.50 -8.12 4.21
N GLY A 339 -8.86 -9.40 4.30
CA GLY A 339 -10.01 -9.96 3.60
C GLY A 339 -11.33 -9.30 4.01
N SER A 340 -11.49 -8.96 5.30
CA SER A 340 -12.67 -8.24 5.81
C SER A 340 -12.78 -6.84 5.23
N ALA A 341 -11.66 -6.11 5.17
CA ALA A 341 -11.61 -4.77 4.58
C ALA A 341 -11.98 -4.79 3.09
N MET A 342 -11.35 -5.67 2.31
CA MET A 342 -11.64 -5.82 0.88
C MET A 342 -13.09 -6.25 0.63
N ASN A 343 -13.62 -7.19 1.43
CA ASN A 343 -14.99 -7.63 1.29
C ASN A 343 -15.99 -6.52 1.58
N ALA A 344 -15.73 -5.68 2.59
CA ALA A 344 -16.59 -4.55 2.91
C ALA A 344 -16.63 -3.50 1.78
N VAL A 345 -15.48 -3.22 1.15
CA VAL A 345 -15.41 -2.33 -0.02
C VAL A 345 -16.19 -2.92 -1.20
N MET A 346 -16.00 -4.19 -1.53
CA MET A 346 -16.74 -4.84 -2.63
C MET A 346 -18.26 -4.89 -2.37
N GLN A 347 -18.67 -5.17 -1.14
CA GLN A 347 -20.09 -5.09 -0.73
C GLN A 347 -20.63 -3.68 -0.85
N HIS A 348 -19.84 -2.66 -0.51
CA HIS A 348 -20.24 -1.27 -0.69
C HIS A 348 -20.44 -0.91 -2.17
N ILE A 349 -19.53 -1.33 -3.05
CA ILE A 349 -19.66 -1.13 -4.51
C ILE A 349 -20.94 -1.82 -5.02
N GLU A 350 -21.25 -3.03 -4.55
CA GLU A 350 -22.50 -3.73 -4.90
C GLU A 350 -23.73 -2.93 -4.45
N GLY A 351 -23.71 -2.37 -3.24
CA GLY A 351 -24.82 -1.56 -2.70
C GLY A 351 -24.96 -0.16 -3.30
N ALA A 352 -23.90 0.39 -3.91
CA ALA A 352 -23.89 1.77 -4.44
C ALA A 352 -24.71 1.98 -5.73
N ALA A 353 -25.46 0.99 -6.20
CA ALA A 353 -26.42 1.14 -7.31
C ALA A 353 -27.80 1.64 -6.88
N GLN A 354 -28.02 1.80 -5.57
CA GLN A 354 -29.19 2.43 -4.97
C GLN A 354 -28.87 3.90 -4.69
#